data_AF-A0A3D0CA20-F1
#
_entry.id   AF-A0A3D0CA20-F1
#
_cell.length_a   1.000
_cell.length_b   1.000
_cell.length_c   1.000
_cell.angle_alpha   90.00
_cell.angle_beta   90.00
_cell.angle_gamma   90.00
#
_symmetry.space_group_name_H-M   'P 1'
#
loop_
_entity.id
_entity.type
_entity.pdbx_description
1 polymer ?
#
loop_
_entity_poly.entity_id
_entity_poly.type
_entity_poly.pdbx_seq_one_letter_code
_entity_poly.pdbx_strand_id
1 'polypeptide(L)'
;MCIIFALGSVILFWSSVITVRPEAIITKWEQNKEEVNQALAISMIARLNQSIAINPLDANSHLLLARYYEALTNTETNSETNQYTEFAEQSYKIAIKHQPSWDYAWAKLANFYSNQQPPNKINLMHASSKAMLLGPYERESQKVIIPLLFKHWPLITNNKLAQAQATKIIKHALKHHTHALLTLNSAKKYNQLTTLAPMLTKKWHKNRLKKYLREATND
;
A
#
# COMPACT_ATOMS: atom_id res chain seq x y z
N MET A 1 5.56 -32.73 -24.72
CA MET A 1 5.09 -32.10 -23.46
C MET A 1 6.20 -31.33 -22.74
N CYS A 2 7.35 -31.92 -22.39
CA CYS A 2 8.40 -31.23 -21.63
C CYS A 2 9.00 -29.97 -22.30
N ILE A 3 9.14 -29.97 -23.64
CA ILE A 3 9.67 -28.81 -24.38
C ILE A 3 8.69 -27.61 -24.33
N ILE A 4 7.38 -27.86 -24.40
CA ILE A 4 6.35 -26.82 -24.32
C ILE A 4 6.31 -26.23 -22.91
N PHE A 5 6.43 -27.07 -21.87
CA PHE A 5 6.56 -26.60 -20.49
C PHE A 5 7.83 -25.79 -20.27
N ALA A 6 8.98 -26.25 -20.77
CA ALA A 6 10.25 -25.53 -20.64
C ALA A 6 10.23 -24.17 -21.35
N LEU A 7 9.70 -24.11 -22.58
CA LEU A 7 9.52 -22.85 -23.31
C LEU A 7 8.54 -21.92 -22.58
N GLY A 8 7.43 -22.44 -22.07
CA GLY A 8 6.49 -21.67 -21.24
C GLY A 8 7.13 -21.11 -19.98
N SER A 9 7.93 -21.89 -19.25
CA SER A 9 8.63 -21.44 -18.05
C SER A 9 9.67 -20.34 -18.34
N VAL A 10 10.39 -20.44 -19.46
CA VAL A 10 11.36 -19.40 -19.87
C VAL A 10 10.62 -18.09 -20.19
N ILE A 11 9.50 -18.16 -20.89
CA ILE A 11 8.68 -16.97 -21.23
C ILE A 11 8.15 -16.29 -19.95
N LEU A 12 7.65 -17.07 -18.99
CA LEU A 12 7.19 -16.55 -17.69
C LEU A 12 8.34 -15.92 -16.88
N PHE A 13 9.52 -16.53 -16.89
CA PHE A 13 10.70 -15.97 -16.25
C PHE A 13 11.10 -14.62 -16.86
N TRP A 14 11.09 -14.50 -18.19
CA TRP A 14 11.38 -13.23 -18.86
C TRP A 14 10.38 -12.14 -18.48
N SER A 15 9.09 -12.45 -18.42
CA SER A 15 8.07 -11.52 -17.92
C SER A 15 8.39 -11.04 -16.50
N SER A 16 8.78 -11.94 -15.59
CA SER A 16 9.19 -11.54 -14.23
C SER A 16 10.43 -10.64 -14.21
N VAL A 17 11.46 -10.95 -15.00
CA VAL A 17 12.68 -10.12 -15.11
C VAL A 17 12.37 -8.70 -15.61
N ILE A 18 11.37 -8.56 -16.50
CA ILE A 18 10.94 -7.25 -16.99
C ILE A 18 10.44 -6.37 -15.82
N THR A 19 9.82 -6.93 -14.78
CA THR A 19 9.23 -6.18 -13.65
C THR A 19 10.24 -5.64 -12.63
N VAL A 20 11.45 -6.21 -12.54
CA VAL A 20 12.45 -5.89 -11.49
C VAL A 20 12.84 -4.41 -11.47
N ARG A 21 13.19 -3.84 -12.62
CA ARG A 21 13.58 -2.43 -12.73
C ARG A 21 12.41 -1.48 -12.45
N PRO A 22 11.22 -1.67 -13.06
CA PRO A 22 10.03 -0.91 -12.70
C PRO A 22 9.76 -0.91 -11.19
N GLU A 23 9.83 -2.06 -10.52
CA GLU A 23 9.58 -2.16 -9.08
C GLU A 23 10.60 -1.38 -8.25
N ALA A 24 11.90 -1.48 -8.59
CA ALA A 24 12.95 -0.76 -7.88
C ALA A 24 12.76 0.76 -7.96
N ILE A 25 12.43 1.29 -9.15
CA ILE A 25 12.26 2.73 -9.38
C ILE A 25 11.03 3.25 -8.63
N ILE A 26 9.85 2.64 -8.81
CA ILE A 26 8.62 3.11 -8.16
C ILE A 26 8.72 3.04 -6.64
N THR A 27 9.43 2.04 -6.11
CA THR A 27 9.66 1.91 -4.67
C THR A 27 10.54 3.04 -4.11
N LYS A 28 11.51 3.53 -4.88
CA LYS A 28 12.30 4.70 -4.47
C LYS A 28 11.46 5.98 -4.45
N TRP A 29 10.61 6.18 -5.44
CA TRP A 29 9.69 7.32 -5.49
C TRP A 29 8.73 7.31 -4.31
N GLU A 30 8.10 6.17 -4.02
CA GLU A 30 7.19 6.01 -2.87
C GLU A 30 7.89 6.21 -1.51
N GLN A 31 9.20 5.98 -1.46
CA GLN A 31 10.02 6.23 -0.26
C GLN A 31 10.56 7.66 -0.19
N ASN A 32 10.20 8.53 -1.14
CA ASN A 32 10.72 9.89 -1.31
C ASN A 32 12.26 9.93 -1.41
N LYS A 33 12.87 8.87 -1.96
CA LYS A 33 14.33 8.81 -2.18
C LYS A 33 14.74 9.48 -3.48
N GLU A 34 13.82 9.56 -4.43
CA GLU A 34 13.97 10.19 -5.73
C GLU A 34 12.63 10.86 -6.08
N GLU A 35 12.66 11.98 -6.81
CA GLU A 35 11.46 12.64 -7.31
C GLU A 35 10.84 11.87 -8.49
N VAL A 36 9.53 12.01 -8.66
CA VAL A 36 8.81 11.37 -9.77
C VAL A 36 9.24 12.01 -11.08
N ASN A 37 9.75 11.19 -12.01
CA ASN A 37 10.11 11.62 -13.35
C ASN A 37 9.11 11.06 -14.36
N GLN A 38 8.33 11.95 -14.98
CA GLN A 38 7.24 11.56 -15.89
C GLN A 38 7.74 10.79 -17.13
N ALA A 39 8.83 11.22 -17.76
CA ALA A 39 9.39 10.53 -18.92
C ALA A 39 9.87 9.12 -18.56
N LEU A 40 10.52 8.98 -17.40
CA LEU A 40 10.92 7.68 -16.88
C LEU A 40 9.69 6.81 -16.56
N ALA A 41 8.65 7.37 -15.96
CA ALA A 41 7.40 6.66 -15.66
C ALA A 41 6.74 6.10 -16.93
N ILE A 42 6.61 6.92 -17.98
CA ILE A 42 6.06 6.49 -19.28
C ILE A 42 6.89 5.33 -19.87
N SER A 43 8.22 5.40 -19.79
CA SER A 43 9.09 4.31 -20.27
C SER A 43 8.90 3.01 -19.46
N MET A 44 8.67 3.11 -18.15
CA MET A 44 8.42 1.95 -17.29
C MET A 44 7.03 1.36 -17.52
N ILE A 45 6.01 2.20 -17.77
CA ILE A 45 4.67 1.76 -18.18
C ILE A 45 4.75 0.98 -19.51
N ALA A 46 5.45 1.49 -20.51
CA ALA A 46 5.63 0.79 -21.78
C ALA A 46 6.31 -0.58 -21.59
N ARG A 47 7.32 -0.65 -20.73
CA ARG A 47 8.00 -1.90 -20.35
C ARG A 47 7.06 -2.88 -19.64
N LEU A 48 6.21 -2.41 -18.73
CA LEU A 48 5.22 -3.25 -18.04
C LEU A 48 4.13 -3.75 -18.99
N ASN A 49 3.70 -2.94 -19.96
CA ASN A 49 2.78 -3.37 -21.01
C ASN A 49 3.38 -4.50 -21.87
N GLN A 50 4.69 -4.49 -22.13
CA GLN A 50 5.36 -5.63 -22.76
C GLN A 50 5.33 -6.89 -21.89
N SER A 51 5.54 -6.75 -20.57
CA SER A 51 5.40 -7.88 -19.63
C SER A 51 3.99 -8.47 -19.68
N ILE A 52 2.96 -7.62 -19.69
CA ILE A 52 1.54 -8.04 -19.75
C ILE A 52 1.20 -8.67 -21.10
N ALA A 53 1.76 -8.19 -22.20
CA ALA A 53 1.60 -8.83 -23.51
C ALA A 53 2.18 -10.26 -23.53
N ILE A 54 3.25 -10.50 -22.75
CA ILE A 54 3.87 -11.82 -22.60
C ILE A 54 3.07 -12.70 -21.63
N ASN A 55 2.67 -12.16 -20.48
CA ASN A 55 1.86 -12.85 -19.47
C ASN A 55 0.70 -11.96 -19.00
N PRO A 56 -0.49 -12.07 -19.65
CA PRO A 56 -1.65 -11.22 -19.32
C PRO A 56 -2.17 -11.41 -17.89
N LEU A 57 -1.88 -12.57 -17.28
CA LEU A 57 -2.34 -12.95 -15.94
C LEU A 57 -1.34 -12.56 -14.85
N ASP A 58 -0.22 -11.90 -15.18
CA ASP A 58 0.75 -11.47 -14.17
C ASP A 58 0.18 -10.34 -13.31
N ALA A 59 -0.29 -10.70 -12.11
CA ALA A 59 -0.79 -9.74 -11.13
C ALA A 59 0.26 -8.68 -10.77
N ASN A 60 1.56 -9.02 -10.75
CA ASN A 60 2.60 -8.07 -10.35
C ASN A 60 2.78 -6.95 -11.38
N SER A 61 2.79 -7.28 -12.67
CA SER A 61 2.87 -6.25 -13.72
C SER A 61 1.70 -5.26 -13.63
N HIS A 62 0.48 -5.74 -13.39
CA HIS A 62 -0.70 -4.89 -13.18
C HIS A 62 -0.60 -4.05 -11.89
N LEU A 63 -0.08 -4.63 -10.80
CA LEU A 63 0.15 -3.88 -9.56
C LEU A 63 1.16 -2.75 -9.78
N LEU A 64 2.25 -3.03 -10.50
CA LEU A 64 3.27 -2.04 -10.82
C LEU A 64 2.72 -0.94 -11.73
N LEU A 65 1.94 -1.29 -12.76
CA LEU A 65 1.25 -0.30 -13.60
C LEU A 65 0.41 0.65 -12.74
N ALA A 66 -0.38 0.08 -11.82
CA ALA A 66 -1.23 0.87 -10.94
C ALA A 66 -0.43 1.90 -10.12
N ARG A 67 0.70 1.47 -9.56
CA ARG A 67 1.60 2.34 -8.77
C ARG A 67 2.23 3.44 -9.62
N TYR A 68 2.61 3.16 -10.87
CA TYR A 68 3.13 4.19 -11.79
C TYR A 68 2.07 5.21 -12.17
N TYR A 69 0.85 4.75 -12.50
CA TYR A 69 -0.25 5.66 -12.77
C TYR A 69 -0.60 6.52 -11.55
N GLU A 70 -0.65 5.94 -10.35
CA GLU A 70 -0.82 6.69 -9.09
C GLU A 70 0.31 7.70 -8.83
N ALA A 71 1.55 7.40 -9.20
CA ALA A 71 2.63 8.38 -9.10
C ALA A 71 2.42 9.58 -10.04
N LEU A 72 1.93 9.32 -11.26
CA LEU A 72 1.62 10.36 -12.25
C LEU A 72 0.41 11.21 -11.86
N THR A 73 -0.52 10.70 -11.04
CA THR A 73 -1.65 11.52 -10.58
C THR A 73 -1.23 12.71 -9.73
N ASN A 74 -0.10 12.58 -9.03
CA ASN A 74 0.39 13.60 -8.09
C ASN A 74 1.29 14.65 -8.74
N THR A 75 1.68 14.48 -10.00
CA THR A 75 2.60 15.38 -10.72
C THR A 75 1.90 16.41 -11.60
N GLU A 76 0.64 16.19 -11.99
CA GLU A 76 -0.10 17.10 -12.86
C GLU A 76 -0.92 18.10 -12.03
N THR A 77 -0.42 19.34 -11.94
CA THR A 77 -1.00 20.36 -11.07
C THR A 77 -2.29 20.99 -11.61
N ASN A 78 -2.58 20.89 -12.91
CA ASN A 78 -3.72 21.56 -13.53
C ASN A 78 -4.04 20.96 -14.91
N SER A 79 -4.98 20.03 -15.00
CA SER A 79 -5.96 19.93 -16.10
C SER A 79 -6.68 18.60 -16.05
N GLU A 80 -8.01 18.64 -16.03
CA GLU A 80 -8.91 17.55 -16.43
C GLU A 80 -8.88 16.31 -15.51
N THR A 81 -10.02 15.63 -15.44
CA THR A 81 -10.20 14.39 -14.67
C THR A 81 -9.04 13.44 -14.98
N ASN A 82 -8.13 13.28 -14.02
CA ASN A 82 -6.82 12.70 -14.27
C ASN A 82 -6.98 11.24 -14.72
N GLN A 83 -6.83 11.00 -16.03
CA GLN A 83 -6.94 9.68 -16.66
C GLN A 83 -6.08 8.61 -15.96
N TYR A 84 -4.96 9.01 -15.36
CA TYR A 84 -4.11 8.10 -14.59
C TYR A 84 -4.78 7.63 -13.29
N THR A 85 -5.73 8.38 -12.73
CA THR A 85 -6.53 7.91 -11.58
C THR A 85 -7.37 6.71 -11.98
N GLU A 86 -8.05 6.78 -13.12
CA GLU A 86 -8.85 5.67 -13.63
C GLU A 86 -7.95 4.48 -14.01
N PHE A 87 -6.85 4.73 -14.73
CA PHE A 87 -5.92 3.66 -15.08
C PHE A 87 -5.26 3.01 -13.86
N ALA A 88 -4.95 3.77 -12.81
CA ALA A 88 -4.44 3.24 -11.56
C ALA A 88 -5.47 2.32 -10.90
N GLU A 89 -6.72 2.79 -10.77
CA GLU A 89 -7.79 2.01 -10.15
C GLU A 89 -8.07 0.71 -10.92
N GLN A 90 -8.18 0.79 -12.24
CA GLN A 90 -8.41 -0.38 -13.09
C GLN A 90 -7.25 -1.38 -12.96
N SER A 91 -6.00 -0.90 -13.00
CA SER A 91 -4.82 -1.76 -12.88
C SER A 91 -4.75 -2.46 -11.51
N TYR A 92 -5.08 -1.77 -10.42
CA TYR A 92 -5.19 -2.39 -9.10
C TYR A 92 -6.28 -3.48 -9.06
N LYS A 93 -7.45 -3.21 -9.65
CA LYS A 93 -8.54 -4.20 -9.72
C LYS A 93 -8.15 -5.42 -10.54
N ILE A 94 -7.41 -5.24 -11.63
CA ILE A 94 -6.92 -6.36 -12.46
C ILE A 94 -5.89 -7.18 -11.69
N ALA A 95 -4.92 -6.56 -11.01
CA ALA A 95 -3.96 -7.26 -10.17
C ALA A 95 -4.65 -8.15 -9.11
N ILE A 96 -5.66 -7.59 -8.43
CA ILE A 96 -6.47 -8.32 -7.45
C ILE A 96 -7.31 -9.41 -8.11
N LYS A 97 -7.86 -9.18 -9.30
CA LYS A 97 -8.62 -10.20 -10.03
C LYS A 97 -7.74 -11.42 -10.35
N HIS A 98 -6.48 -11.18 -10.73
CA HIS A 98 -5.53 -12.25 -11.04
C HIS A 98 -4.96 -12.92 -9.79
N GLN A 99 -4.82 -12.19 -8.68
CA GLN A 99 -4.39 -12.75 -7.40
C GLN A 99 -5.23 -12.22 -6.22
N PRO A 100 -6.44 -12.78 -5.99
CA PRO A 100 -7.38 -12.24 -4.99
C PRO A 100 -6.90 -12.32 -3.54
N SER A 101 -5.99 -13.25 -3.24
CA SER A 101 -5.39 -13.43 -1.92
C SER A 101 -4.22 -12.48 -1.64
N TRP A 102 -3.83 -11.63 -2.60
CA TRP A 102 -2.69 -10.74 -2.45
C TRP A 102 -3.02 -9.52 -1.59
N ASP A 103 -2.79 -9.69 -0.29
CA ASP A 103 -2.94 -8.69 0.76
C ASP A 103 -2.27 -7.35 0.45
N TYR A 104 -1.06 -7.36 -0.14
CA TYR A 104 -0.34 -6.14 -0.48
C TYR A 104 -1.04 -5.31 -1.55
N ALA A 105 -1.59 -5.97 -2.58
CA ALA A 105 -2.37 -5.31 -3.63
C ALA A 105 -3.65 -4.68 -3.05
N TRP A 106 -4.33 -5.37 -2.14
CA TRP A 106 -5.48 -4.81 -1.40
C TRP A 106 -5.08 -3.60 -0.53
N ALA A 107 -3.94 -3.67 0.16
CA ALA A 107 -3.46 -2.58 0.99
C ALA A 107 -3.12 -1.34 0.16
N LYS A 108 -2.50 -1.54 -1.02
CA LYS A 108 -2.21 -0.48 -1.98
C LYS A 108 -3.47 0.16 -2.56
N LEU A 109 -4.46 -0.66 -2.97
CA LEU A 109 -5.75 -0.14 -3.43
C LEU A 109 -6.47 0.65 -2.33
N ALA A 110 -6.41 0.19 -1.08
CA ALA A 110 -6.95 0.97 0.05
C ALA A 110 -6.22 2.32 0.20
N ASN A 111 -4.89 2.34 0.08
CA ASN A 111 -4.12 3.59 0.13
C ASN A 111 -4.49 4.54 -1.00
N PHE A 112 -4.66 4.02 -2.22
CA PHE A 112 -5.11 4.77 -3.37
C PHE A 112 -6.47 5.46 -3.10
N TYR A 113 -7.49 4.72 -2.66
CA TYR A 113 -8.79 5.30 -2.30
C TYR A 113 -8.72 6.29 -1.13
N SER A 114 -7.76 6.10 -0.22
CA SER A 114 -7.52 7.03 0.89
C SER A 114 -6.94 8.37 0.43
N ASN A 115 -6.31 8.44 -0.74
CA ASN A 115 -5.61 9.64 -1.22
C ASN A 115 -6.44 10.43 -2.24
N GLN A 116 -7.56 9.87 -2.70
CA GLN A 116 -8.55 10.59 -3.50
C GLN A 116 -9.20 11.75 -2.73
N GLN A 117 -9.65 12.77 -3.46
CA GLN A 117 -10.35 13.93 -2.92
C GLN A 117 -11.71 14.12 -3.63
N PRO A 118 -12.85 13.83 -2.96
CA PRO A 118 -12.97 13.27 -1.59
C PRO A 118 -12.61 11.78 -1.53
N PRO A 119 -12.21 11.24 -0.35
CA PRO A 119 -11.91 9.82 -0.21
C PRO A 119 -13.13 8.93 -0.47
N ASN A 120 -12.95 7.87 -1.26
CA ASN A 120 -13.98 6.86 -1.48
C ASN A 120 -14.10 5.91 -0.27
N LYS A 121 -14.86 6.33 0.74
CA LYS A 121 -14.96 5.65 2.05
C LYS A 121 -15.41 4.19 1.97
N ILE A 122 -16.34 3.87 1.07
CA ILE A 122 -16.89 2.51 0.91
C ILE A 122 -15.80 1.57 0.37
N ASN A 123 -15.18 1.95 -0.75
CA ASN A 123 -14.16 1.11 -1.38
C ASN A 123 -12.88 1.05 -0.54
N LEU A 124 -12.52 2.14 0.13
CA LEU A 124 -11.45 2.19 1.14
C LEU A 124 -11.68 1.15 2.24
N MET A 125 -12.86 1.12 2.85
CA MET A 125 -13.17 0.18 3.94
C MET A 125 -13.21 -1.26 3.46
N HIS A 126 -13.74 -1.51 2.27
CA HIS A 126 -13.73 -2.84 1.67
C HIS A 126 -12.30 -3.34 1.41
N ALA A 127 -11.47 -2.55 0.73
CA ALA A 127 -10.09 -2.90 0.44
C ALA A 127 -9.24 -3.05 1.71
N SER A 128 -9.43 -2.15 2.70
CA SER A 128 -8.76 -2.25 4.00
C SER A 128 -9.13 -3.52 4.74
N SER A 129 -10.41 -3.90 4.72
CA SER A 129 -10.88 -5.13 5.38
C SER A 129 -10.29 -6.38 4.73
N LYS A 130 -10.19 -6.41 3.40
CA LYS A 130 -9.53 -7.51 2.66
C LYS A 130 -8.03 -7.58 2.98
N ALA A 131 -7.33 -6.45 2.98
CA ALA A 131 -5.91 -6.40 3.34
C ALA A 131 -5.66 -6.90 4.77
N MET A 132 -6.46 -6.45 5.73
CA MET A 132 -6.37 -6.91 7.12
C MET A 132 -6.67 -8.40 7.28
N LEU A 133 -7.56 -8.96 6.46
CA LEU A 133 -7.96 -10.37 6.53
C LEU A 133 -6.90 -11.30 5.93
N LEU A 134 -6.37 -10.93 4.76
CA LEU A 134 -5.47 -11.77 3.99
C LEU A 134 -4.03 -11.69 4.48
N GLY A 135 -3.58 -10.51 4.94
CA GLY A 135 -2.20 -10.29 5.39
C GLY A 135 -2.10 -9.48 6.67
N PRO A 136 -2.75 -9.91 7.78
CA PRO A 136 -2.73 -9.15 9.04
C PRO A 136 -1.31 -8.94 9.58
N TYR A 137 -0.39 -9.84 9.26
CA TYR A 137 0.98 -9.87 9.78
C TYR A 137 2.05 -9.79 8.70
N GLU A 138 1.66 -9.59 7.44
CA GLU A 138 2.62 -9.55 6.34
C GLU A 138 3.38 -8.24 6.32
N ARG A 139 4.70 -8.32 6.11
CA ARG A 139 5.61 -7.21 6.39
C ARG A 139 5.33 -6.01 5.49
N GLU A 140 5.22 -6.25 4.18
CA GLU A 140 5.04 -5.19 3.19
C GLU A 140 3.63 -4.58 3.27
N SER A 141 2.61 -5.41 3.50
CA SER A 141 1.24 -4.95 3.72
C SER A 141 1.10 -4.13 4.99
N GLN A 142 1.79 -4.52 6.07
CA GLN A 142 1.82 -3.75 7.31
C GLN A 142 2.41 -2.35 7.13
N LYS A 143 3.38 -2.17 6.22
CA LYS A 143 3.93 -0.83 5.93
C LYS A 143 2.87 0.13 5.38
N VAL A 144 1.89 -0.40 4.66
CA VAL A 144 0.81 0.39 4.04
C VAL A 144 -0.40 0.49 4.96
N ILE A 145 -0.86 -0.63 5.53
CA ILE A 145 -2.13 -0.66 6.28
C ILE A 145 -2.02 0.06 7.63
N ILE A 146 -0.90 -0.04 8.36
CA ILE A 146 -0.77 0.58 9.69
C ILE A 146 -1.02 2.10 9.65
N PRO A 147 -0.39 2.88 8.74
CA PRO A 147 -0.74 4.28 8.54
C PRO A 147 -2.23 4.50 8.26
N LEU A 148 -2.84 3.69 7.39
CA LEU A 148 -4.26 3.80 7.05
C LEU A 148 -5.19 3.56 8.24
N LEU A 149 -4.85 2.60 9.11
CA LEU A 149 -5.62 2.33 10.31
C LEU A 149 -5.74 3.57 11.21
N PHE A 150 -4.63 4.30 11.39
CA PHE A 150 -4.66 5.54 12.18
C PHE A 150 -5.29 6.70 11.43
N LYS A 151 -5.01 6.87 10.12
CA LYS A 151 -5.60 7.93 9.29
C LYS A 151 -7.13 7.87 9.29
N HIS A 152 -7.69 6.66 9.27
CA HIS A 152 -9.14 6.42 9.15
C HIS A 152 -9.74 5.75 10.38
N TRP A 153 -9.12 5.92 11.56
CA TRP A 153 -9.57 5.28 12.79
C TRP A 153 -11.07 5.47 13.07
N PRO A 154 -11.67 6.67 12.91
CA PRO A 154 -13.10 6.87 13.12
C PRO A 154 -14.00 6.00 12.21
N LEU A 155 -13.59 5.77 10.96
CA LEU A 155 -14.33 4.91 10.02
C LEU A 155 -14.24 3.44 10.44
N ILE A 156 -13.09 3.03 10.96
CA ILE A 156 -12.84 1.66 11.43
C ILE A 156 -13.62 1.36 12.71
N THR A 157 -13.69 2.31 13.65
CA THR A 157 -14.40 2.12 14.92
C THR A 157 -15.92 2.00 14.76
N ASN A 158 -16.48 2.46 13.64
CA ASN A 158 -17.90 2.28 13.35
C ASN A 158 -18.27 0.80 13.07
N ASN A 159 -17.28 -0.07 12.87
CA ASN A 159 -17.47 -1.51 12.72
C ASN A 159 -16.66 -2.27 13.78
N LYS A 160 -17.35 -2.91 14.73
CA LYS A 160 -16.72 -3.64 15.84
C LYS A 160 -15.75 -4.73 15.39
N LEU A 161 -16.06 -5.45 14.31
CA LEU A 161 -15.19 -6.50 13.77
C LEU A 161 -13.92 -5.91 13.17
N ALA A 162 -14.05 -4.85 12.36
CA ALA A 162 -12.91 -4.14 11.79
C ALA A 162 -12.02 -3.53 12.89
N GLN A 163 -12.62 -2.92 13.91
CA GLN A 163 -11.90 -2.39 15.06
C GLN A 163 -11.12 -3.48 15.82
N ALA A 164 -11.74 -4.63 16.07
CA ALA A 164 -11.09 -5.74 16.76
C ALA A 164 -9.89 -6.27 15.95
N GLN A 165 -10.03 -6.39 14.64
CA GLN A 165 -8.98 -6.83 13.73
C GLN A 165 -7.83 -5.82 13.65
N ALA A 166 -8.15 -4.54 13.44
CA ALA A 166 -7.17 -3.45 13.46
C ALA A 166 -6.38 -3.42 14.78
N THR A 167 -7.07 -3.59 15.91
CA THR A 167 -6.45 -3.65 17.23
C THR A 167 -5.48 -4.83 17.36
N LYS A 168 -5.83 -6.01 16.83
CA LYS A 168 -4.94 -7.18 16.81
C LYS A 168 -3.67 -6.91 15.99
N ILE A 169 -3.83 -6.32 14.80
CA ILE A 169 -2.71 -5.96 13.91
C ILE A 169 -1.78 -4.95 14.61
N ILE A 170 -2.34 -3.88 15.19
CA ILE A 170 -1.56 -2.86 15.91
C ILE A 170 -0.81 -3.48 17.09
N LYS A 171 -1.47 -4.31 17.91
CA LYS A 171 -0.83 -5.01 19.03
C LYS A 171 0.29 -5.94 18.56
N HIS A 172 0.11 -6.63 17.43
CA HIS A 172 1.15 -7.46 16.83
C HIS A 172 2.33 -6.60 16.35
N ALA A 173 2.08 -5.54 15.59
CA ALA A 173 3.12 -4.63 15.10
C ALA A 173 3.95 -4.02 16.24
N LEU A 174 3.32 -3.69 17.37
CA LEU A 174 4.03 -3.22 18.56
C LEU A 174 4.92 -4.29 19.21
N LYS A 175 4.62 -5.59 19.07
CA LYS A 175 5.49 -6.64 19.62
C LYS A 175 6.80 -6.78 18.84
N HIS A 176 6.78 -6.48 17.54
CA HIS A 176 7.92 -6.67 16.63
C HIS A 176 8.59 -5.34 16.32
N HIS A 177 9.89 -5.25 16.61
CA HIS A 177 10.65 -4.00 16.50
C HIS A 177 10.57 -3.35 15.10
N THR A 178 10.48 -4.14 14.03
CA THR A 178 10.42 -3.67 12.64
C THR A 178 9.27 -2.71 12.36
N HIS A 179 8.11 -2.90 13.00
CA HIS A 179 6.92 -2.08 12.76
C HIS A 179 6.48 -1.26 13.97
N ALA A 180 7.02 -1.51 15.16
CA ALA A 180 6.69 -0.73 16.36
C ALA A 180 6.93 0.78 16.18
N LEU A 181 8.05 1.16 15.55
CA LEU A 181 8.35 2.56 15.26
C LEU A 181 7.38 3.15 14.22
N LEU A 182 7.06 2.41 13.16
CA LEU A 182 6.06 2.80 12.18
C LEU A 182 4.71 3.06 12.85
N THR A 183 4.24 2.13 13.70
CA THR A 183 2.98 2.26 14.44
C THR A 183 2.95 3.53 15.30
N LEU A 184 4.01 3.78 16.07
CA LEU A 184 4.11 4.99 16.91
C LEU A 184 4.12 6.28 16.07
N ASN A 185 4.88 6.29 14.97
CA ASN A 185 4.98 7.45 14.07
C ASN A 185 3.67 7.72 13.33
N SER A 186 2.97 6.67 12.88
CA SER A 186 1.65 6.80 12.26
C SER A 186 0.61 7.34 13.24
N ALA A 187 0.59 6.84 14.48
CA ALA A 187 -0.31 7.37 15.50
C ALA A 187 -0.02 8.85 15.81
N LYS A 188 1.26 9.26 15.84
CA LYS A 188 1.63 10.68 15.97
C LYS A 188 1.12 11.48 14.77
N LYS A 189 1.46 11.06 13.55
CA LYS A 189 1.14 11.75 12.29
C LYS A 189 -0.36 12.03 12.13
N TYR A 190 -1.22 11.13 12.60
CA TYR A 190 -2.67 11.23 12.46
C TYR A 190 -3.40 11.57 13.78
N ASN A 191 -2.69 12.08 14.79
CA ASN A 191 -3.27 12.51 16.07
C ASN A 191 -4.07 11.40 16.79
N GLN A 192 -3.61 10.15 16.71
CA GLN A 192 -4.23 8.97 17.32
C GLN A 192 -3.42 8.42 18.50
N LEU A 193 -2.64 9.27 19.18
CA LEU A 193 -1.79 8.86 20.31
C LEU A 193 -2.62 8.35 21.50
N THR A 194 -3.78 8.97 21.76
CA THR A 194 -4.73 8.55 22.82
C THR A 194 -5.33 7.18 22.52
N THR A 195 -5.71 6.94 21.26
CA THR A 195 -6.17 5.64 20.75
C THR A 195 -5.11 4.55 20.93
N LEU A 196 -3.83 4.86 20.68
CA LEU A 196 -2.74 3.90 20.78
C LEU A 196 -2.39 3.56 22.24
N ALA A 197 -2.50 4.52 23.16
CA ALA A 197 -2.08 4.41 24.55
C ALA A 197 -2.51 3.11 25.27
N PRO A 198 -3.79 2.68 25.25
CA PRO A 198 -4.22 1.45 25.93
C PRO A 198 -3.64 0.17 25.32
N MET A 199 -3.05 0.23 24.11
CA MET A 199 -2.48 -0.93 23.42
C MET A 199 -0.99 -1.13 23.75
N LEU A 200 -0.34 -0.16 24.41
CA LEU A 200 1.09 -0.20 24.70
C LEU A 200 1.42 -1.04 25.95
N THR A 201 2.14 -2.13 25.76
CA THR A 201 2.56 -3.01 26.87
C THR A 201 3.99 -2.74 27.35
N LYS A 202 4.92 -2.42 26.44
CA LYS A 202 6.36 -2.23 26.77
C LYS A 202 6.67 -0.82 27.28
N LYS A 203 7.58 -0.73 28.26
CA LYS A 203 8.00 0.55 28.89
C LYS A 203 8.57 1.56 27.89
N TRP A 204 9.39 1.11 26.94
CA TRP A 204 9.99 2.01 25.94
C TRP A 204 8.94 2.63 25.00
N HIS A 205 7.90 1.89 24.60
CA HIS A 205 6.78 2.47 23.84
C HIS A 205 6.08 3.56 24.64
N LYS A 206 5.79 3.30 25.93
CA LYS A 206 5.14 4.27 26.82
C LYS A 206 6.00 5.53 26.98
N ASN A 207 7.31 5.39 27.09
CA ASN A 207 8.24 6.54 27.15
C ASN A 207 8.24 7.34 25.85
N ARG A 208 8.23 6.66 24.69
CA ARG A 208 8.16 7.30 23.38
C ARG A 208 6.83 8.04 23.18
N LEU A 209 5.72 7.43 23.59
CA LEU A 209 4.40 8.06 23.60
C LEU A 209 4.40 9.33 24.46
N LYS A 210 4.94 9.27 25.68
CA LYS A 210 5.07 10.45 26.55
C LYS A 210 5.88 11.57 25.90
N LYS A 211 6.97 11.24 25.21
CA LYS A 211 7.75 12.22 24.44
C LYS A 211 6.89 12.89 23.36
N TYR A 212 6.15 12.11 22.57
CA TYR A 212 5.27 12.66 21.53
C TYR A 212 4.14 13.52 22.07
N LEU A 213 3.54 13.15 23.20
CA LEU A 213 2.51 13.95 23.85
C LEU A 213 3.05 15.29 24.36
N ARG A 214 4.29 15.33 24.89
CA ARG A 214 4.94 16.57 25.33
C ARG A 214 5.29 17.49 24.16
N GLU A 215 5.77 16.92 23.05
CA GLU A 215 6.02 17.69 21.83
C GLU A 215 4.74 18.34 21.33
N ALA A 216 3.62 17.61 21.30
CA ALA A 216 2.33 18.12 20.85
C ALA A 216 1.69 19.17 21.78
N THR A 217 2.14 19.31 23.03
CA THR A 217 1.65 20.34 23.97
C THR A 217 2.54 21.58 24.04
N ASN A 218 3.73 21.51 23.44
CA ASN A 218 4.71 22.60 23.44
C ASN A 218 4.76 23.36 22.09
N ASP A 219 3.97 22.91 21.12
CA ASP A 219 3.65 23.60 19.86
C ASP A 219 2.31 24.33 20.01
#